data_AF-A0A840V5X1-F1
#
_entry.id   AF-A0A840V5X1-F1
#
_cell.length_a   1.000
_cell.length_b   1.000
_cell.length_c   1.000
_cell.angle_alpha   90.00
_cell.angle_beta   90.00
_cell.angle_gamma   90.00
#
_symmetry.space_group_name_H-M   'P 1'
#
loop_
_entity.id
_entity.type
_entity.pdbx_description
1 polymer ?
#
loop_
_entity_poly.entity_id
_entity_poly.type
_entity_poly.pdbx_seq_one_letter_code
_entity_poly.pdbx_strand_id
1 'polypeptide(L)'
;MIEPRREIPGRLAATLFQFKIRIFQIRRFLVDLPRPPPRHRSGDRLHQAPIIAEVRSLLWNKLSPEEFPLTSGKIHNLRLAARALHGLEIPAGATFSFWRQLGRTTRRRGFTAGRELREGCLVPSIGGGLCQLTGPLYQTALAAGFQIIERHAHSRVIPGSAAAIGLDATVFWNYVDLRFASDFMWRLEVELDATHLIVRMRSAMPGEAPQPHPIPPDPPRPISQGDCLTCGQTSCFRHPSATSAHRPALGHTTYLLDAYWPEFQDGCSQHSQPGDRWLTPLDGHRWNKTNYQWSPPTGTSIAHATLTTLLRAWRQRRLPAQGASRQSFLLKADAELAADFAKRIDPQCRHLVIAQNLLPHLWRLGILGGRTFDVLLHRWPLEELHRRLDQAALHHQKSSTLSDFRADPQLVRDESSALARAGRLITPHNALADWAGDRAWRLTWALPTLTPTPPEIASDTKSSLPRLFFPASPLARKGIHELAAALRSFPAELIVLGHARENPDLDPLKGLSWRQGTLADLSSSRALVLPAWVEHEPRIALRALAMGIPVVATRACGLPPHPLLTEIDEPDSLTGWLQNLLEVPVS
;
A
#
# COMPACT_ATOMS: atom_id res chain seq x y z
N MET A 1 -56.39 1.75 -3.43
CA MET A 1 -55.15 2.52 -3.62
C MET A 1 -54.72 2.33 -5.06
N ILE A 2 -54.83 3.37 -5.88
CA ILE A 2 -54.40 3.34 -7.29
C ILE A 2 -52.88 3.51 -7.27
N GLU A 3 -52.14 2.46 -7.60
CA GLU A 3 -50.71 2.57 -7.88
C GLU A 3 -50.52 3.64 -8.97
N PRO A 4 -49.74 4.71 -8.74
CA PRO A 4 -49.53 5.70 -9.77
C PRO A 4 -48.87 5.02 -10.96
N ARG A 5 -49.54 5.02 -12.12
CA ARG A 5 -48.97 4.56 -13.39
C ARG A 5 -47.63 5.27 -13.59
N ARG A 6 -46.53 4.55 -13.39
CA ARG A 6 -45.20 5.04 -13.76
C ARG A 6 -45.15 5.04 -15.29
N GLU A 7 -45.45 6.18 -15.90
CA GLU A 7 -45.25 6.37 -17.33
C GLU A 7 -43.79 6.08 -17.67
N ILE A 8 -43.57 5.11 -18.55
CA ILE A 8 -42.22 4.75 -19.01
C ILE A 8 -41.72 5.92 -19.87
N PRO A 9 -40.58 6.56 -19.53
CA PRO A 9 -40.11 7.73 -20.24
C PRO A 9 -39.82 7.42 -21.72
N GLY A 10 -40.54 8.08 -22.62
CA GLY A 10 -40.39 7.93 -24.06
C GLY A 10 -39.18 8.67 -24.65
N ARG A 11 -38.79 8.32 -25.89
CA ARG A 11 -37.65 8.96 -26.59
C ARG A 11 -37.82 10.47 -26.76
N LEU A 12 -39.05 10.95 -27.00
CA LEU A 12 -39.35 12.38 -27.12
C LEU A 12 -39.12 13.13 -25.80
N ALA A 13 -39.55 12.55 -24.67
CA ALA A 13 -39.32 13.09 -23.33
C ALA A 13 -37.81 13.18 -23.03
N ALA A 14 -37.03 12.16 -23.44
CA ALA A 14 -35.58 12.18 -23.30
C ALA A 14 -34.92 13.31 -24.12
N THR A 15 -35.37 13.56 -25.35
CA THR A 15 -34.87 14.65 -26.20
C THR A 15 -35.22 16.02 -25.63
N LEU A 16 -36.48 16.22 -25.22
CA LEU A 16 -36.93 17.46 -24.57
C LEU A 16 -36.12 17.75 -23.30
N PHE A 17 -35.83 16.71 -22.51
CA PHE A 17 -34.98 16.84 -21.33
C PHE A 17 -33.55 17.29 -21.68
N GLN A 18 -32.94 16.73 -22.72
CA GLN A 18 -31.61 17.16 -23.18
C GLN A 18 -31.59 18.62 -23.64
N PHE A 19 -32.64 19.05 -24.35
CA PHE A 19 -32.77 20.45 -24.77
C PHE A 19 -32.89 21.39 -23.55
N LYS A 20 -33.72 21.05 -22.56
CA LYS A 20 -33.83 21.79 -21.30
C LYS A 20 -32.48 21.91 -20.59
N ILE A 21 -31.72 20.82 -20.49
CA ILE A 21 -30.37 20.84 -19.92
C ILE A 21 -29.49 21.84 -20.64
N ARG A 22 -29.49 21.85 -21.99
CA ARG A 22 -28.64 22.78 -22.75
C ARG A 22 -28.98 24.24 -22.47
N ILE A 23 -30.26 24.58 -22.37
CA ILE A 23 -30.70 25.92 -21.98
C ILE A 23 -30.17 26.28 -20.58
N PHE A 24 -30.33 25.40 -19.60
CA PHE A 24 -29.83 25.66 -18.24
C PHE A 24 -28.31 25.79 -18.18
N GLN A 25 -27.57 25.01 -18.97
CA GLN A 25 -26.10 25.11 -19.07
C GLN A 25 -25.67 26.44 -19.70
N ILE A 26 -26.34 26.90 -20.77
CA ILE A 26 -26.07 28.20 -21.39
C ILE A 26 -26.39 29.32 -20.41
N ARG A 27 -27.56 29.28 -19.76
CA ARG A 27 -27.94 30.26 -18.74
C ARG A 27 -26.90 30.32 -17.62
N ARG A 28 -26.45 29.16 -17.12
CA ARG A 28 -25.41 29.10 -16.10
C ARG A 28 -24.11 29.72 -16.57
N PHE A 29 -23.67 29.40 -17.78
CA PHE A 29 -22.46 29.97 -18.36
C PHE A 29 -22.53 31.51 -18.42
N LEU A 30 -23.67 32.07 -18.84
CA LEU A 30 -23.88 33.52 -18.88
C LEU A 30 -23.87 34.16 -17.48
N VAL A 31 -24.48 33.51 -16.48
CA VAL A 31 -24.49 33.99 -15.08
C VAL A 31 -23.09 33.99 -14.48
N ASP A 32 -22.28 32.97 -14.75
CA ASP A 32 -20.92 32.85 -14.22
C ASP A 32 -19.88 33.66 -15.02
N LEU A 33 -20.21 34.15 -16.23
CA LEU A 33 -19.28 34.84 -17.12
C LEU A 33 -18.60 36.07 -16.47
N PRO A 34 -19.31 36.94 -15.72
CA PRO A 34 -18.69 38.12 -15.11
C PRO A 34 -17.73 37.79 -13.97
N ARG A 35 -18.01 36.73 -13.21
CA ARG A 35 -17.24 36.32 -12.02
C ARG A 35 -17.20 34.79 -11.93
N PRO A 36 -16.36 34.12 -12.73
CA PRO A 36 -16.30 32.67 -12.72
C PRO A 36 -15.75 32.18 -11.38
N PRO A 37 -16.28 31.08 -10.82
CA PRO A 37 -15.75 30.54 -9.57
C PRO A 37 -14.27 30.18 -9.74
N PRO A 38 -13.41 30.46 -8.74
CA PRO A 38 -11.99 30.16 -8.82
C PRO A 38 -11.74 28.65 -8.74
N ARG A 39 -10.63 28.21 -9.34
CA ARG A 39 -10.12 26.85 -9.16
C ARG A 39 -9.04 26.89 -8.08
N HIS A 40 -9.21 26.06 -7.06
CA HIS A 40 -8.29 26.01 -5.92
C HIS A 40 -7.23 24.95 -6.14
N ARG A 41 -6.09 25.08 -5.46
CA ARG A 41 -4.98 24.12 -5.53
C ARG A 41 -4.86 23.40 -4.21
N SER A 42 -4.38 22.17 -4.26
CA SER A 42 -3.97 21.47 -3.04
C SER A 42 -2.73 22.15 -2.46
N GLY A 43 -2.70 22.31 -1.14
CA GLY A 43 -1.56 22.86 -0.40
C GLY A 43 -1.19 21.97 0.79
N ASP A 44 -0.28 22.44 1.64
CA ASP A 44 0.13 21.75 2.87
C ASP A 44 0.23 22.70 4.09
N ARG A 45 -0.11 23.99 3.90
CA ARG A 45 -0.01 25.03 4.93
C ARG A 45 -0.94 24.78 6.11
N LEU A 46 -2.13 24.23 5.83
CA LEU A 46 -3.15 23.96 6.84
C LEU A 46 -3.33 22.47 7.17
N HIS A 47 -2.42 21.60 6.74
CA HIS A 47 -2.54 20.15 7.00
C HIS A 47 -2.49 19.81 8.49
N GLN A 48 -1.69 20.54 9.27
CA GLN A 48 -1.59 20.39 10.73
C GLN A 48 -2.56 21.28 11.52
N ALA A 49 -3.35 22.13 10.84
CA ALA A 49 -4.30 23.01 11.51
C ALA A 49 -5.45 22.19 12.15
N PRO A 50 -6.09 22.67 13.23
CA PRO A 50 -7.17 21.95 13.89
C PRO A 50 -8.36 21.68 12.96
N ILE A 51 -9.04 20.56 13.20
CA ILE A 51 -10.29 20.21 12.50
C ILE A 51 -11.42 21.06 13.09
N ILE A 52 -12.08 21.83 12.23
CA ILE A 52 -13.21 22.69 12.62
C ILE A 52 -14.57 22.03 12.35
N ALA A 53 -14.62 21.07 11.44
CA ALA A 53 -15.81 20.27 11.16
C ALA A 53 -15.44 18.92 10.54
N GLU A 54 -16.15 17.85 10.90
CA GLU A 54 -16.01 16.52 10.33
C GLU A 54 -17.37 15.86 10.18
N VAL A 55 -17.60 15.21 9.04
CA VAL A 55 -18.78 14.35 8.81
C VAL A 55 -18.31 13.02 8.24
N ARG A 56 -18.91 11.94 8.73
CA ARG A 56 -18.71 10.57 8.24
C ARG A 56 -20.00 9.99 7.71
N SER A 57 -19.94 9.31 6.58
CA SER A 57 -21.10 8.63 5.99
C SER A 57 -20.72 7.25 5.48
N LEU A 58 -21.61 6.26 5.65
CA LEU A 58 -21.37 4.89 5.21
C LEU A 58 -21.27 4.79 3.68
N LEU A 59 -20.17 4.22 3.17
CA LEU A 59 -19.96 3.94 1.75
C LEU A 59 -20.89 2.83 1.25
N TRP A 60 -20.95 1.76 2.04
CA TRP A 60 -21.64 0.52 1.75
C TRP A 60 -22.89 0.43 2.63
N ASN A 61 -24.07 0.64 2.06
CA ASN A 61 -25.37 0.39 2.73
C ASN A 61 -25.81 -1.05 2.45
N LYS A 62 -27.02 -1.49 2.86
CA LYS A 62 -27.54 -2.84 2.51
C LYS A 62 -27.37 -3.10 1.00
N LEU A 63 -26.62 -4.14 0.65
CA LEU A 63 -26.26 -4.50 -0.72
C LEU A 63 -27.04 -5.75 -1.13
N SER A 64 -27.92 -5.64 -2.13
CA SER A 64 -28.31 -6.82 -2.89
C SER A 64 -27.22 -7.14 -3.93
N PRO A 65 -27.06 -8.41 -4.36
CA PRO A 65 -26.16 -8.77 -5.45
C PRO A 65 -26.44 -7.99 -6.74
N GLU A 66 -27.71 -7.67 -7.00
CA GLU A 66 -28.18 -6.93 -8.19
C GLU A 66 -27.74 -5.45 -8.17
N GLU A 67 -27.72 -4.80 -7.00
CA GLU A 67 -27.32 -3.40 -6.86
C GLU A 67 -25.81 -3.21 -6.72
N PHE A 68 -25.07 -4.29 -6.46
CA PHE A 68 -23.64 -4.27 -6.17
C PHE A 68 -22.80 -3.63 -7.29
N PRO A 69 -23.01 -3.92 -8.60
CA PRO A 69 -22.26 -3.28 -9.68
C PRO A 69 -22.41 -1.75 -9.70
N LEU A 70 -23.61 -1.21 -9.49
CA LEU A 70 -23.84 0.24 -9.48
C LEU A 70 -23.33 0.89 -8.19
N THR A 71 -23.31 0.15 -7.08
CA THR A 71 -22.76 0.64 -5.81
C THR A 71 -21.24 0.71 -5.83
N SER A 72 -20.59 -0.33 -6.36
CA SER A 72 -19.14 -0.34 -6.55
C SER A 72 -18.70 0.75 -7.54
N GLY A 73 -19.46 0.95 -8.62
CA GLY A 73 -19.23 2.05 -9.57
C GLY A 73 -19.40 3.44 -8.95
N LYS A 74 -20.42 3.65 -8.09
CA LYS A 74 -20.54 4.87 -7.28
C LYS A 74 -19.27 5.11 -6.45
N ILE A 75 -18.78 4.09 -5.74
CA ILE A 75 -17.62 4.25 -4.84
C ILE A 75 -16.34 4.50 -5.62
N HIS A 76 -16.21 3.91 -6.81
CA HIS A 76 -15.16 4.28 -7.76
C HIS A 76 -15.23 5.77 -8.15
N ASN A 77 -16.41 6.29 -8.46
CA ASN A 77 -16.61 7.70 -8.78
C ASN A 77 -16.30 8.61 -7.57
N LEU A 78 -16.66 8.18 -6.36
CA LEU A 78 -16.34 8.90 -5.11
C LEU A 78 -14.83 8.96 -4.87
N ARG A 79 -14.07 7.89 -5.14
CA ARG A 79 -12.59 7.93 -5.07
C ARG A 79 -12.00 8.97 -6.02
N LEU A 80 -12.48 9.03 -7.26
CA LEU A 80 -12.03 10.02 -8.24
C LEU A 80 -12.37 11.45 -7.81
N ALA A 81 -13.55 11.65 -7.23
CA ALA A 81 -13.96 12.94 -6.70
C ALA A 81 -13.16 13.34 -5.46
N ALA A 82 -12.97 12.42 -4.51
CA ALA A 82 -12.14 12.64 -3.32
C ALA A 82 -10.72 13.04 -3.72
N ARG A 83 -10.09 12.34 -4.67
CA ARG A 83 -8.77 12.70 -5.18
C ARG A 83 -8.69 14.11 -5.76
N ALA A 84 -9.77 14.59 -6.39
CA ALA A 84 -9.81 15.94 -6.96
C ALA A 84 -10.04 17.05 -5.91
N LEU A 85 -10.59 16.69 -4.75
CA LEU A 85 -11.02 17.63 -3.70
C LEU A 85 -10.14 17.60 -2.45
N HIS A 86 -9.43 16.50 -2.21
CA HIS A 86 -8.59 16.31 -1.04
C HIS A 86 -7.39 17.25 -1.05
N GLY A 87 -7.18 17.90 0.10
CA GLY A 87 -6.07 18.80 0.36
C GLY A 87 -6.20 20.19 -0.26
N LEU A 88 -7.35 20.52 -0.88
CA LEU A 88 -7.59 21.86 -1.42
C LEU A 88 -7.48 22.92 -0.30
N GLU A 89 -6.73 23.98 -0.55
CA GLU A 89 -6.68 25.16 0.32
C GLU A 89 -7.44 26.31 -0.34
N ILE A 90 -8.42 26.85 0.37
CA ILE A 90 -9.31 27.90 -0.10
C ILE A 90 -9.00 29.19 0.69
N PRO A 91 -8.60 30.28 0.02
CA PRO A 91 -8.39 31.57 0.67
C PRO A 91 -9.66 32.16 1.28
N ALA A 92 -9.49 33.04 2.26
CA ALA A 92 -10.57 33.87 2.81
C ALA A 92 -11.32 34.61 1.70
N GLY A 93 -12.66 34.63 1.80
CA GLY A 93 -13.57 35.26 0.83
C GLY A 93 -13.71 34.53 -0.51
N ALA A 94 -12.94 33.48 -0.77
CA ALA A 94 -12.99 32.78 -2.06
C ALA A 94 -14.08 31.70 -2.08
N THR A 95 -14.91 31.69 -3.14
CA THR A 95 -15.95 30.69 -3.32
C THR A 95 -15.37 29.31 -3.65
N PHE A 96 -15.78 28.29 -2.91
CA PHE A 96 -15.70 26.90 -3.34
C PHE A 96 -16.88 26.59 -4.28
N SER A 97 -16.61 25.86 -5.36
CA SER A 97 -17.62 25.34 -6.30
C SER A 97 -17.29 23.90 -6.63
N PHE A 98 -18.20 22.98 -6.32
CA PHE A 98 -17.99 21.56 -6.52
C PHE A 98 -17.62 21.22 -7.97
N TRP A 99 -18.42 21.70 -8.93
CA TRP A 99 -18.16 21.43 -10.35
C TRP A 99 -16.95 22.16 -10.91
N ARG A 100 -16.58 23.32 -10.37
CA ARG A 100 -15.35 24.02 -10.77
C ARG A 100 -14.10 23.21 -10.39
N GLN A 101 -14.11 22.56 -9.24
CA GLN A 101 -12.98 21.72 -8.82
C GLN A 101 -12.99 20.36 -9.52
N LEU A 102 -14.15 19.69 -9.59
CA LEU A 102 -14.27 18.33 -10.12
C LEU A 102 -14.27 18.29 -11.66
N GLY A 103 -14.99 19.21 -12.32
CA GLY A 103 -15.25 19.18 -13.76
C GLY A 103 -16.19 18.05 -14.22
N ARG A 104 -16.40 17.92 -15.53
CA ARG A 104 -17.32 16.94 -16.11
C ARG A 104 -16.89 15.50 -15.84
N THR A 105 -17.81 14.67 -15.36
CA THR A 105 -17.60 13.22 -15.19
C THR A 105 -17.71 12.50 -16.54
N THR A 106 -16.62 11.91 -17.02
CA THR A 106 -16.60 11.18 -18.29
C THR A 106 -15.81 9.88 -18.16
N ARG A 107 -16.13 8.89 -19.00
CA ARG A 107 -15.37 7.63 -19.08
C ARG A 107 -13.88 7.86 -19.35
N ARG A 108 -13.55 8.83 -20.21
CA ARG A 108 -12.15 9.22 -20.49
C ARG A 108 -11.39 9.69 -19.24
N ARG A 109 -12.10 10.26 -18.27
CA ARG A 109 -11.54 10.68 -16.97
C ARG A 109 -11.60 9.57 -15.91
N GLY A 110 -11.97 8.35 -16.28
CA GLY A 110 -12.04 7.18 -15.42
C GLY A 110 -13.40 6.94 -14.76
N PHE A 111 -14.37 7.86 -14.88
CA PHE A 111 -15.68 7.67 -14.24
C PHE A 111 -16.44 6.50 -14.87
N THR A 112 -17.13 5.73 -14.03
CA THR A 112 -17.92 4.57 -14.44
C THR A 112 -19.41 4.75 -14.11
N ALA A 113 -20.24 3.80 -14.55
CA ALA A 113 -21.65 3.77 -14.23
C ALA A 113 -21.82 3.57 -12.71
N GLY A 114 -22.42 4.56 -12.05
CA GLY A 114 -22.88 4.47 -10.67
C GLY A 114 -24.37 4.71 -10.59
N ARG A 115 -24.96 4.50 -9.41
CA ARG A 115 -26.36 4.81 -9.17
C ARG A 115 -26.62 6.32 -9.25
N GLU A 116 -27.65 6.74 -9.98
CA GLU A 116 -28.15 8.12 -10.00
C GLU A 116 -29.67 8.09 -9.75
N LEU A 117 -30.17 8.99 -8.90
CA LEU A 117 -31.61 9.18 -8.73
C LEU A 117 -32.05 10.28 -9.70
N ARG A 118 -32.81 9.92 -10.72
CA ARG A 118 -33.29 10.85 -11.75
C ARG A 118 -34.79 10.75 -11.92
N GLU A 119 -35.49 11.87 -11.73
CA GLU A 119 -36.96 11.93 -11.77
C GLU A 119 -37.61 10.88 -10.85
N GLY A 120 -36.89 10.49 -9.81
CA GLY A 120 -37.32 9.49 -8.85
C GLY A 120 -37.14 8.02 -9.24
N CYS A 121 -36.53 7.75 -10.39
CA CYS A 121 -36.05 6.42 -10.77
C CYS A 121 -34.56 6.29 -10.45
N LEU A 122 -34.14 5.12 -9.96
CA LEU A 122 -32.72 4.79 -9.84
C LEU A 122 -32.24 4.29 -11.20
N VAL A 123 -31.33 5.04 -11.82
CA VAL A 123 -30.80 4.76 -13.16
C VAL A 123 -29.27 4.71 -13.13
N PRO A 124 -28.65 3.88 -13.98
CA PRO A 124 -27.20 3.87 -14.15
C PRO A 124 -26.74 5.14 -14.88
N SER A 125 -25.71 5.82 -14.37
CA SER A 125 -25.16 7.02 -14.99
C SER A 125 -23.66 7.18 -14.76
N ILE A 126 -22.95 7.78 -15.73
CA ILE A 126 -21.51 7.99 -15.65
C ILE A 126 -21.19 9.10 -14.65
N GLY A 127 -20.46 8.75 -13.59
CA GLY A 127 -20.28 9.64 -12.46
C GLY A 127 -21.47 9.65 -11.50
N GLY A 128 -22.38 8.68 -11.60
CA GLY A 128 -23.49 8.54 -10.67
C GLY A 128 -23.02 8.36 -9.22
N GLY A 129 -23.78 8.95 -8.30
CA GLY A 129 -23.65 8.77 -6.86
C GLY A 129 -22.73 9.77 -6.14
N LEU A 130 -22.31 10.83 -6.83
CA LEU A 130 -21.59 11.97 -6.24
C LEU A 130 -22.40 12.72 -5.18
N CYS A 131 -23.74 12.59 -5.18
CA CYS A 131 -24.59 13.17 -4.14
C CYS A 131 -24.24 12.68 -2.72
N GLN A 132 -23.66 11.48 -2.62
CA GLN A 132 -23.15 10.96 -1.34
C GLN A 132 -21.97 11.77 -0.79
N LEU A 133 -21.27 12.53 -1.63
CA LEU A 133 -20.20 13.43 -1.21
C LEU A 133 -20.68 14.86 -0.99
N THR A 134 -21.61 15.35 -1.82
CA THR A 134 -22.09 16.74 -1.70
C THR A 134 -22.92 16.98 -0.45
N GLY A 135 -23.68 15.98 0.02
CA GLY A 135 -24.36 16.05 1.32
C GLY A 135 -23.38 16.29 2.48
N PRO A 136 -22.39 15.41 2.72
CA PRO A 136 -21.35 15.63 3.73
C PRO A 136 -20.56 16.93 3.56
N LEU A 137 -20.25 17.36 2.32
CA LEU A 137 -19.61 18.67 2.07
C LEU A 137 -20.47 19.85 2.55
N TYR A 138 -21.78 19.78 2.31
CA TYR A 138 -22.72 20.79 2.77
C TYR A 138 -22.83 20.80 4.30
N GLN A 139 -22.93 19.62 4.91
CA GLN A 139 -23.02 19.49 6.37
C GLN A 139 -21.76 19.98 7.07
N THR A 140 -20.57 19.67 6.56
CA THR A 140 -19.32 20.21 7.13
C THR A 140 -19.21 21.71 6.94
N ALA A 141 -19.64 22.26 5.80
CA ALA A 141 -19.68 23.70 5.58
C ALA A 141 -20.60 24.41 6.60
N LEU A 142 -21.79 23.86 6.84
CA LEU A 142 -22.71 24.38 7.86
C LEU A 142 -22.11 24.31 9.27
N ALA A 143 -21.56 23.16 9.65
CA ALA A 143 -20.93 22.97 10.96
C ALA A 143 -19.73 23.89 11.17
N ALA A 144 -19.00 24.23 10.11
CA ALA A 144 -17.89 25.17 10.13
C ALA A 144 -18.32 26.66 10.06
N GLY A 145 -19.62 26.96 10.02
CA GLY A 145 -20.15 28.32 9.95
C GLY A 145 -19.94 29.02 8.60
N PHE A 146 -19.79 28.26 7.51
CA PHE A 146 -19.53 28.83 6.18
C PHE A 146 -20.79 29.44 5.57
N GLN A 147 -20.61 30.49 4.77
CA GLN A 147 -21.69 31.09 3.99
C GLN A 147 -22.04 30.19 2.81
N ILE A 148 -23.27 29.67 2.79
CA ILE A 148 -23.79 28.88 1.68
C ILE A 148 -24.26 29.81 0.56
N ILE A 149 -23.61 29.73 -0.60
CA ILE A 149 -23.88 30.59 -1.77
C ILE A 149 -24.90 29.92 -2.70
N GLU A 150 -24.80 28.59 -2.87
CA GLU A 150 -25.70 27.81 -3.70
C GLU A 150 -25.87 26.40 -3.12
N ARG A 151 -27.12 25.98 -2.92
CA ARG A 151 -27.49 24.63 -2.51
C ARG A 151 -28.83 24.26 -3.13
N HIS A 152 -28.92 23.03 -3.61
CA HIS A 152 -30.15 22.44 -4.15
C HIS A 152 -30.47 21.16 -3.39
N ALA A 153 -31.75 20.97 -3.03
CA ALA A 153 -32.23 19.74 -2.40
C ALA A 153 -32.59 18.68 -3.45
N HIS A 154 -32.59 17.40 -3.06
CA HIS A 154 -33.08 16.34 -3.92
C HIS A 154 -34.60 16.48 -4.13
N SER A 155 -35.07 16.16 -5.34
CA SER A 155 -36.50 16.20 -5.68
C SER A 155 -37.34 15.13 -4.98
N ARG A 156 -36.70 14.10 -4.41
CA ARG A 156 -37.35 13.09 -3.56
C ARG A 156 -36.57 12.93 -2.26
N VAL A 157 -37.32 13.00 -1.16
CA VAL A 157 -36.82 12.78 0.19
C VAL A 157 -37.03 11.31 0.55
N ILE A 158 -35.94 10.62 0.89
CA ILE A 158 -36.04 9.26 1.46
C ILE A 158 -36.25 9.42 2.96
N PRO A 159 -37.29 8.81 3.57
CA PRO A 159 -37.50 8.86 5.02
C PRO A 159 -36.24 8.40 5.78
N GLY A 160 -35.85 9.16 6.81
CA GLY A 160 -34.64 8.90 7.61
C GLY A 160 -33.31 9.30 6.95
N SER A 161 -33.32 9.85 5.74
CA SER A 161 -32.11 10.39 5.11
C SER A 161 -31.79 11.82 5.55
N ALA A 162 -30.57 12.30 5.32
CA ALA A 162 -30.21 13.71 5.54
C ALA A 162 -31.14 14.68 4.80
N ALA A 163 -31.74 14.27 3.68
CA ALA A 163 -32.73 15.08 2.96
C ALA A 163 -34.01 15.31 3.77
N ALA A 164 -34.38 14.38 4.65
CA ALA A 164 -35.59 14.50 5.48
C ALA A 164 -35.50 15.60 6.54
N ILE A 165 -34.27 15.99 6.92
CA ILE A 165 -33.99 17.07 7.86
C ILE A 165 -33.33 18.28 7.17
N GLY A 166 -33.40 18.35 5.84
CA GLY A 166 -32.87 19.47 5.07
C GLY A 166 -31.35 19.58 5.06
N LEU A 167 -30.61 18.51 5.36
CA LEU A 167 -29.14 18.44 5.37
C LEU A 167 -28.54 17.77 4.12
N ASP A 168 -29.26 17.77 3.00
CA ASP A 168 -28.80 17.22 1.73
C ASP A 168 -28.41 18.29 0.71
N ALA A 169 -27.47 17.96 -0.17
CA ALA A 169 -27.17 18.73 -1.35
C ALA A 169 -27.08 17.81 -2.56
N THR A 170 -27.72 18.19 -3.66
CA THR A 170 -27.61 17.51 -4.96
C THR A 170 -26.83 18.36 -5.95
N VAL A 171 -26.25 17.70 -6.96
CA VAL A 171 -25.48 18.34 -8.03
C VAL A 171 -25.78 17.70 -9.38
N PHE A 172 -25.79 18.52 -10.43
CA PHE A 172 -25.98 18.07 -11.80
C PHE A 172 -25.11 18.90 -12.75
N TRP A 173 -24.33 18.20 -13.59
CA TRP A 173 -23.34 18.84 -14.46
C TRP A 173 -24.01 19.76 -15.51
N ASN A 174 -23.66 21.04 -15.62
CA ASN A 174 -22.88 21.90 -14.72
C ASN A 174 -23.70 23.10 -14.23
N TYR A 175 -25.03 22.96 -14.15
CA TYR A 175 -25.93 24.06 -13.80
C TYR A 175 -26.56 23.93 -12.41
N VAL A 176 -26.45 22.76 -11.76
CA VAL A 176 -26.81 22.55 -10.35
C VAL A 176 -25.52 22.27 -9.60
N ASP A 177 -25.09 23.20 -8.76
CA ASP A 177 -23.79 23.16 -8.08
C ASP A 177 -23.95 23.28 -6.56
N LEU A 178 -22.89 22.95 -5.82
CA LEU A 178 -22.76 23.26 -4.40
C LEU A 178 -21.68 24.33 -4.26
N ARG A 179 -22.05 25.51 -3.78
CA ARG A 179 -21.14 26.64 -3.58
C ARG A 179 -21.24 27.21 -2.18
N PHE A 180 -20.09 27.49 -1.59
CA PHE A 180 -19.99 28.13 -0.29
C PHE A 180 -18.65 28.85 -0.14
N ALA A 181 -18.57 29.78 0.80
CA ALA A 181 -17.37 30.57 1.10
C ALA A 181 -17.18 30.72 2.61
N SER A 182 -15.96 31.08 3.01
CA SER A 182 -15.61 31.38 4.39
C SER A 182 -14.81 32.68 4.44
N ASP A 183 -14.94 33.44 5.52
CA ASP A 183 -14.21 34.68 5.75
C ASP A 183 -12.75 34.44 6.19
N PHE A 184 -12.37 33.17 6.40
CA PHE A 184 -11.01 32.77 6.73
C PHE A 184 -10.49 31.69 5.77
N MET A 185 -9.17 31.51 5.74
CA MET A 185 -8.53 30.48 4.94
C MET A 185 -8.76 29.10 5.57
N TRP A 186 -9.08 28.10 4.75
CA TRP A 186 -9.38 26.74 5.22
C TRP A 186 -8.90 25.67 4.24
N ARG A 187 -8.82 24.42 4.72
CA ARG A 187 -8.44 23.23 3.95
C ARG A 187 -9.57 22.21 3.94
N LEU A 188 -9.84 21.65 2.76
CA LEU A 188 -10.75 20.53 2.56
C LEU A 188 -10.00 19.20 2.54
N GLU A 189 -10.41 18.23 3.35
CA GLU A 189 -9.93 16.86 3.28
C GLU A 189 -11.09 15.91 3.00
N VAL A 190 -10.97 15.15 1.90
CA VAL A 190 -11.96 14.13 1.54
C VAL A 190 -11.25 12.79 1.46
N GLU A 191 -11.67 11.85 2.30
CA GLU A 191 -11.05 10.53 2.42
C GLU A 191 -12.09 9.43 2.38
N LEU A 192 -11.67 8.26 1.93
CA LEU A 192 -12.47 7.04 2.02
C LEU A 192 -11.64 6.01 2.78
N ASP A 193 -12.19 5.49 3.87
CA ASP A 193 -11.69 4.24 4.45
C ASP A 193 -12.50 3.05 3.90
N ALA A 194 -12.38 1.86 4.49
CA ALA A 194 -13.07 0.66 4.00
C ALA A 194 -14.60 0.76 4.08
N THR A 195 -15.14 1.56 5.01
CA THR A 195 -16.55 1.63 5.40
C THR A 195 -17.17 3.02 5.27
N HIS A 196 -16.39 4.09 5.40
CA HIS A 196 -16.87 5.48 5.46
C HIS A 196 -16.22 6.39 4.41
N LEU A 197 -17.04 7.32 3.92
CA LEU A 197 -16.62 8.57 3.30
C LEU A 197 -16.51 9.60 4.41
N ILE A 198 -15.34 10.21 4.54
CA ILE A 198 -15.02 11.18 5.57
C ILE A 198 -14.71 12.52 4.89
N VAL A 199 -15.38 13.56 5.35
CA VAL A 199 -15.12 14.94 4.93
C VAL A 199 -14.70 15.73 6.16
N ARG A 200 -13.56 16.41 6.09
CA ARG A 200 -13.05 17.30 7.14
C ARG A 200 -12.74 18.67 6.57
N MET A 201 -12.90 19.68 7.43
CA MET A 201 -12.43 21.03 7.19
C MET A 201 -11.44 21.41 8.29
N ARG A 202 -10.31 22.00 7.92
CA ARG A 202 -9.27 22.48 8.84
C ARG A 202 -9.03 23.98 8.66
N SER A 203 -8.75 24.69 9.75
CA SER A 203 -8.41 26.11 9.75
C SER A 203 -7.52 26.45 10.95
N ALA A 204 -6.67 27.47 10.83
CA ALA A 204 -5.85 27.96 11.94
C ALA A 204 -6.61 28.89 12.89
N MET A 205 -7.85 29.29 12.56
CA MET A 205 -8.66 30.15 13.41
C MET A 205 -9.28 29.37 14.58
N PRO A 206 -9.31 29.93 15.80
CA PRO A 206 -10.08 29.39 16.91
C PRO A 206 -11.57 29.66 16.67
N GLY A 207 -12.26 28.74 16.01
CA GLY A 207 -13.72 28.66 16.01
C GLY A 207 -14.17 27.67 17.09
N GLU A 208 -15.27 27.97 17.79
CA GLU A 208 -15.90 27.03 18.73
C GLU A 208 -16.07 25.66 18.06
N ALA A 209 -15.45 24.62 18.65
CA ALA A 209 -15.54 23.27 18.13
C ALA A 209 -17.01 22.81 18.19
N PRO A 210 -17.64 22.39 17.06
CA PRO A 210 -19.00 21.88 17.11
C PRO A 210 -19.04 20.59 17.92
N GLN A 211 -20.03 20.48 18.82
CA GLN A 211 -20.33 19.25 19.54
C GLN A 211 -20.66 18.14 18.53
N PRO A 212 -20.01 16.96 18.60
CA PRO A 212 -20.32 15.85 17.70
C PRO A 212 -21.79 15.44 17.90
N HIS A 213 -22.57 15.39 16.83
CA HIS A 213 -23.88 14.74 16.88
C HIS A 213 -23.67 13.23 17.14
N PRO A 214 -24.22 12.65 18.21
CA PRO A 214 -24.06 11.23 18.50
C PRO A 214 -24.71 10.41 17.39
N ILE A 215 -23.93 9.52 16.78
CA ILE A 215 -24.46 8.45 15.93
C ILE A 215 -25.03 7.39 16.88
N PRO A 216 -26.31 7.00 16.77
CA PRO A 216 -26.83 5.88 17.54
C PRO A 216 -26.01 4.62 17.22
N PRO A 217 -25.50 3.89 18.23
CA PRO A 217 -24.82 2.63 17.97
C PRO A 217 -25.78 1.67 17.27
N ASP A 218 -25.26 0.90 16.31
CA ASP A 218 -26.01 -0.21 15.73
C ASP A 218 -26.45 -1.17 16.86
N PRO A 219 -27.69 -1.69 16.85
CA PRO A 219 -28.10 -2.68 17.81
C PRO A 219 -27.16 -3.91 17.71
N PRO A 220 -26.67 -4.45 18.83
CA PRO A 220 -25.80 -5.61 18.81
C PRO A 220 -26.56 -6.77 18.15
N ARG A 221 -25.92 -7.40 17.15
CA ARG A 221 -26.47 -8.59 16.50
C ARG A 221 -26.42 -9.76 17.48
N PRO A 222 -27.48 -10.58 17.61
CA PRO A 222 -27.42 -11.79 18.41
C PRO A 222 -26.38 -12.74 17.81
N ILE A 223 -25.49 -13.22 18.65
CA ILE A 223 -24.43 -14.17 18.32
C ILE A 223 -25.06 -15.57 18.30
N SER A 224 -24.96 -16.28 17.17
CA SER A 224 -25.42 -17.66 17.01
C SER A 224 -24.47 -18.64 17.70
N GLN A 225 -24.86 -19.23 18.84
CA GLN A 225 -24.02 -20.20 19.57
C GLN A 225 -23.89 -21.55 18.80
N GLY A 226 -22.64 -21.98 18.57
CA GLY A 226 -22.31 -23.32 18.06
C GLY A 226 -21.41 -23.38 16.82
N ASP A 227 -20.91 -22.26 16.30
CA ASP A 227 -20.01 -22.21 15.14
C ASP A 227 -18.62 -21.62 15.47
N CYS A 228 -17.73 -21.55 14.47
CA CYS A 228 -16.37 -21.01 14.64
C CYS A 228 -16.33 -19.55 15.14
N LEU A 229 -17.45 -18.82 15.22
CA LEU A 229 -17.56 -17.46 15.78
C LEU A 229 -17.89 -17.45 17.28
N THR A 230 -18.11 -18.62 17.89
CA THR A 230 -18.61 -18.73 19.27
C THR A 230 -17.77 -19.58 20.20
N CYS A 231 -16.73 -20.23 19.69
CA CYS A 231 -15.79 -21.00 20.51
C CYS A 231 -14.79 -20.12 21.29
N GLY A 232 -14.79 -18.80 21.06
CA GLY A 232 -13.88 -17.85 21.71
C GLY A 232 -12.41 -17.99 21.30
N GLN A 233 -12.09 -18.91 20.38
CA GLN A 233 -10.71 -19.25 20.04
C GLN A 233 -10.23 -18.53 18.77
N THR A 234 -9.81 -17.27 18.94
CA THR A 234 -9.47 -16.33 17.84
C THR A 234 -8.14 -16.60 17.15
N SER A 235 -7.27 -17.42 17.75
CA SER A 235 -5.97 -17.84 17.19
C SER A 235 -6.05 -19.05 16.24
N CYS A 236 -7.23 -19.67 16.12
CA CYS A 236 -7.44 -20.82 15.26
C CYS A 236 -7.43 -20.43 13.77
N PHE A 237 -6.65 -21.13 12.93
CA PHE A 237 -6.56 -20.87 11.49
C PHE A 237 -7.89 -21.04 10.72
N ARG A 238 -8.91 -21.65 11.33
CA ARG A 238 -10.28 -21.79 10.78
C ARG A 238 -11.26 -20.73 11.28
N HIS A 239 -10.88 -19.91 12.27
CA HIS A 239 -11.75 -18.88 12.83
C HIS A 239 -12.06 -17.83 11.74
N PRO A 240 -13.31 -17.37 11.57
CA PRO A 240 -13.64 -16.35 10.56
C PRO A 240 -12.89 -15.04 10.76
N SER A 241 -12.46 -14.69 11.97
CA SER A 241 -11.52 -13.56 12.14
C SER A 241 -10.14 -13.81 11.53
N ALA A 242 -9.71 -15.07 11.47
CA ALA A 242 -8.48 -15.53 10.84
C ALA A 242 -8.62 -15.78 9.32
N THR A 243 -9.82 -16.04 8.79
CA THR A 243 -10.02 -16.34 7.34
C THR A 243 -10.89 -15.36 6.56
N SER A 244 -11.77 -14.59 7.20
CA SER A 244 -12.79 -13.77 6.53
C SER A 244 -13.08 -12.38 7.13
N ALA A 245 -12.57 -12.01 8.30
CA ALA A 245 -12.90 -10.70 8.93
C ALA A 245 -12.53 -9.47 8.10
N HIS A 246 -11.58 -9.59 7.16
CA HIS A 246 -11.24 -8.50 6.24
C HIS A 246 -11.85 -8.64 4.84
N ARG A 247 -12.51 -9.77 4.54
CA ARG A 247 -13.10 -10.03 3.22
C ARG A 247 -14.58 -9.63 3.23
N PRO A 248 -15.02 -8.74 2.33
CA PRO A 248 -16.42 -8.38 2.22
C PRO A 248 -17.23 -9.49 1.54
N ALA A 249 -18.52 -9.59 1.91
CA ALA A 249 -19.44 -10.62 1.44
C ALA A 249 -19.74 -10.60 -0.08
N LEU A 250 -19.43 -9.49 -0.76
CA LEU A 250 -19.62 -9.31 -2.20
C LEU A 250 -18.36 -8.69 -2.81
N GLY A 251 -18.07 -9.03 -4.07
CA GLY A 251 -16.88 -8.62 -4.81
C GLY A 251 -15.77 -9.68 -4.81
N HIS A 252 -14.65 -9.32 -5.42
CA HIS A 252 -13.47 -10.20 -5.52
C HIS A 252 -12.22 -9.53 -4.96
N THR A 253 -11.19 -10.34 -4.75
CA THR A 253 -9.85 -9.91 -4.35
C THR A 253 -9.02 -9.64 -5.61
N THR A 254 -8.21 -8.58 -5.57
CA THR A 254 -7.16 -8.37 -6.58
C THR A 254 -5.79 -8.38 -5.91
N TYR A 255 -4.93 -9.28 -6.37
CA TYR A 255 -3.53 -9.39 -5.96
C TYR A 255 -2.67 -8.49 -6.85
N LEU A 256 -1.94 -7.57 -6.25
CA LEU A 256 -1.08 -6.57 -6.89
C LEU A 256 0.37 -6.92 -6.55
N LEU A 257 1.02 -7.67 -7.43
CA LEU A 257 2.27 -8.37 -7.14
C LEU A 257 3.44 -7.77 -7.93
N ASP A 258 4.64 -7.79 -7.35
CA ASP A 258 5.89 -7.42 -8.03
C ASP A 258 6.88 -8.59 -8.00
N ALA A 259 7.90 -8.53 -7.15
CA ALA A 259 8.93 -9.56 -7.03
C ALA A 259 8.35 -10.88 -6.52
N TYR A 260 8.64 -11.97 -7.24
CA TYR A 260 8.22 -13.32 -6.89
C TYR A 260 8.93 -13.85 -5.65
N TRP A 261 8.15 -14.30 -4.67
CA TRP A 261 8.61 -15.01 -3.47
C TRP A 261 7.80 -16.30 -3.37
N PRO A 262 8.43 -17.48 -3.19
CA PRO A 262 7.71 -18.74 -3.02
C PRO A 262 6.68 -18.67 -1.88
N GLU A 263 7.04 -18.01 -0.78
CA GLU A 263 6.17 -17.88 0.39
C GLU A 263 4.91 -17.06 0.06
N PHE A 264 5.05 -15.95 -0.65
CA PHE A 264 3.92 -15.15 -1.08
C PHE A 264 3.09 -15.84 -2.16
N GLN A 265 3.73 -16.61 -3.05
CA GLN A 265 3.04 -17.43 -4.05
C GLN A 265 2.14 -18.45 -3.37
N ASP A 266 2.65 -19.21 -2.41
CA ASP A 266 1.89 -20.22 -1.68
C ASP A 266 0.80 -19.57 -0.82
N GLY A 267 1.17 -18.54 -0.05
CA GLY A 267 0.24 -17.79 0.80
C GLY A 267 -0.91 -17.16 0.01
N CYS A 268 -0.64 -16.51 -1.13
CA CYS A 268 -1.69 -15.93 -1.98
C CYS A 268 -2.53 -17.02 -2.65
N SER A 269 -1.91 -18.10 -3.13
CA SER A 269 -2.62 -19.18 -3.83
C SER A 269 -3.60 -19.91 -2.93
N GLN A 270 -3.24 -20.17 -1.67
CA GLN A 270 -4.12 -20.82 -0.69
C GLN A 270 -5.37 -20.00 -0.34
N HIS A 271 -5.31 -18.67 -0.50
CA HIS A 271 -6.41 -17.76 -0.13
C HIS A 271 -7.16 -17.16 -1.34
N SER A 272 -6.62 -17.36 -2.54
CA SER A 272 -7.27 -16.97 -3.78
C SER A 272 -8.46 -17.87 -4.08
N GLN A 273 -9.54 -17.26 -4.56
CA GLN A 273 -10.79 -17.93 -4.92
C GLN A 273 -11.06 -17.80 -6.42
N PRO A 274 -11.92 -18.65 -6.99
CA PRO A 274 -12.41 -18.45 -8.35
C PRO A 274 -13.00 -17.05 -8.54
N GLY A 275 -12.64 -16.38 -9.63
CA GLY A 275 -13.03 -14.99 -9.91
C GLY A 275 -12.08 -13.92 -9.36
N ASP A 276 -11.13 -14.28 -8.49
CA ASP A 276 -10.07 -13.35 -8.07
C ASP A 276 -9.13 -13.02 -9.23
N ARG A 277 -8.43 -11.89 -9.10
CA ARG A 277 -7.58 -11.35 -10.16
C ARG A 277 -6.15 -11.14 -9.69
N TRP A 278 -5.20 -11.54 -10.51
CA TRP A 278 -3.77 -11.43 -10.27
C TRP A 278 -3.17 -10.43 -11.26
N LEU A 279 -2.55 -9.38 -10.75
CA LEU A 279 -1.84 -8.37 -11.53
C LEU A 279 -0.35 -8.52 -11.25
N THR A 280 0.42 -8.87 -12.28
CA THR A 280 1.86 -9.14 -12.16
C THR A 280 2.66 -8.30 -13.16
N PRO A 281 3.98 -8.11 -12.96
CA PRO A 281 4.75 -7.22 -13.82
C PRO A 281 4.88 -7.75 -15.26
N LEU A 282 5.12 -9.05 -15.40
CA LEU A 282 5.21 -9.77 -16.68
C LEU A 282 4.93 -11.26 -16.45
N ASP A 283 4.79 -12.01 -17.55
CA ASP A 283 4.70 -13.47 -17.52
C ASP A 283 6.09 -14.09 -17.34
N GLY A 284 6.44 -14.46 -16.11
CA GLY A 284 7.78 -14.99 -15.80
C GLY A 284 8.07 -16.34 -16.45
N HIS A 285 7.04 -17.15 -16.70
CA HIS A 285 7.19 -18.46 -17.35
C HIS A 285 7.53 -18.29 -18.82
N ARG A 286 6.78 -17.43 -19.53
CA ARG A 286 7.02 -17.15 -20.95
C ARG A 286 8.39 -16.51 -21.22
N TRP A 287 8.89 -15.69 -20.31
CA TRP A 287 10.15 -14.94 -20.50
C TRP A 287 11.35 -15.55 -19.76
N ASN A 288 11.19 -16.73 -19.15
CA ASN A 288 12.19 -17.39 -18.32
C ASN A 288 12.79 -16.44 -17.26
N LYS A 289 11.91 -15.75 -16.52
CA LYS A 289 12.25 -14.80 -15.46
C LYS A 289 11.72 -15.32 -14.13
N THR A 290 12.58 -16.04 -13.41
CA THR A 290 12.29 -16.65 -12.10
C THR A 290 11.75 -15.65 -11.08
N ASN A 291 12.22 -14.39 -11.13
CA ASN A 291 11.77 -13.32 -10.25
C ASN A 291 10.35 -12.80 -10.54
N TYR A 292 9.65 -13.32 -11.56
CA TYR A 292 8.25 -12.99 -11.91
C TYR A 292 7.40 -14.24 -12.21
N GLN A 293 7.82 -15.44 -11.80
CA GLN A 293 7.13 -16.73 -12.08
C GLN A 293 5.91 -16.98 -11.16
N TRP A 294 4.99 -16.02 -11.11
CA TRP A 294 3.72 -16.19 -10.39
C TRP A 294 2.81 -17.19 -11.10
N SER A 295 2.18 -18.08 -10.33
CA SER A 295 1.34 -19.18 -10.83
C SER A 295 -0.03 -19.12 -10.15
N PRO A 296 -0.98 -18.32 -10.66
CA PRO A 296 -2.27 -18.13 -10.02
C PRO A 296 -3.14 -19.41 -10.11
N PRO A 297 -3.99 -19.71 -9.11
CA PRO A 297 -4.85 -20.89 -9.12
C PRO A 297 -5.87 -20.92 -10.26
N THR A 298 -6.36 -22.12 -10.60
CA THR A 298 -7.42 -22.31 -11.61
C THR A 298 -8.69 -21.53 -11.26
N GLY A 299 -9.34 -20.94 -12.27
CA GLY A 299 -10.54 -20.13 -12.09
C GLY A 299 -10.29 -18.68 -11.70
N THR A 300 -9.02 -18.28 -11.56
CA THR A 300 -8.63 -16.87 -11.42
C THR A 300 -8.30 -16.26 -12.79
N SER A 301 -8.20 -14.93 -12.84
CA SER A 301 -7.72 -14.21 -14.02
C SER A 301 -6.36 -13.57 -13.76
N ILE A 302 -5.47 -13.57 -14.75
CA ILE A 302 -4.17 -12.90 -14.67
C ILE A 302 -4.04 -11.81 -15.73
N ALA A 303 -3.41 -10.70 -15.36
CA ALA A 303 -3.03 -9.66 -16.31
C ALA A 303 -1.65 -9.09 -15.97
N HIS A 304 -0.93 -8.68 -17.01
CA HIS A 304 0.45 -8.24 -16.89
C HIS A 304 0.65 -6.77 -17.27
N ALA A 305 1.57 -6.10 -16.57
CA ALA A 305 2.08 -4.76 -16.92
C ALA A 305 3.35 -4.85 -17.80
N THR A 306 3.38 -5.77 -18.77
CA THR A 306 4.59 -6.20 -19.49
C THR A 306 5.40 -5.03 -20.07
N LEU A 307 4.74 -4.08 -20.74
CA LEU A 307 5.43 -2.94 -21.36
C LEU A 307 6.14 -2.07 -20.32
N THR A 308 5.44 -1.72 -19.23
CA THR A 308 5.98 -0.94 -18.11
C THR A 308 7.19 -1.65 -17.50
N THR A 309 7.10 -2.98 -17.32
CA THR A 309 8.18 -3.79 -16.75
C THR A 309 9.38 -3.91 -17.66
N LEU A 310 9.19 -4.08 -18.97
CA LEU A 310 10.27 -4.09 -19.95
C LEU A 310 11.00 -2.74 -20.01
N LEU A 311 10.25 -1.64 -19.97
CA LEU A 311 10.82 -0.28 -19.91
C LEU A 311 11.61 -0.04 -18.61
N ARG A 312 11.06 -0.49 -17.45
CA ARG A 312 11.77 -0.48 -16.16
C ARG A 312 13.11 -1.20 -16.29
N ALA A 313 13.11 -2.44 -16.78
CA ALA A 313 14.31 -3.25 -16.92
C ALA A 313 15.35 -2.63 -17.89
N TRP A 314 14.91 -2.09 -19.03
CA TRP A 314 15.80 -1.46 -20.00
C TRP A 314 16.48 -0.20 -19.45
N ARG A 315 15.72 0.68 -18.76
CA ARG A 315 16.28 1.89 -18.14
C ARG A 315 17.22 1.54 -16.99
N GLN A 316 16.87 0.54 -16.17
CA GLN A 316 17.66 0.10 -15.02
C GLN A 316 19.06 -0.41 -15.42
N ARG A 317 19.21 -1.06 -16.59
CA ARG A 317 20.51 -1.54 -17.08
C ARG A 317 21.51 -0.43 -17.41
N ARG A 318 21.04 0.81 -17.58
CA ARG A 318 21.88 1.97 -17.89
C ARG A 318 22.35 2.72 -16.65
N LEU A 319 21.88 2.31 -15.46
CA LEU A 319 22.22 2.96 -14.20
C LEU A 319 23.39 2.23 -13.54
N PRO A 320 24.17 2.94 -12.70
CA PRO A 320 25.15 2.30 -11.82
C PRO A 320 24.52 1.15 -11.01
N ALA A 321 25.35 0.20 -10.59
CA ALA A 321 24.90 -0.95 -9.82
C ALA A 321 24.28 -0.57 -8.47
N GLN A 322 24.71 0.56 -7.87
CA GLN A 322 24.26 1.07 -6.58
C GLN A 322 24.26 2.62 -6.54
N GLY A 323 23.81 3.19 -5.43
CA GLY A 323 23.78 4.64 -5.18
C GLY A 323 22.40 5.29 -5.33
N ALA A 324 22.31 6.55 -4.90
CA ALA A 324 21.06 7.30 -4.78
C ALA A 324 20.29 7.43 -6.11
N SER A 325 20.98 7.62 -7.24
CA SER A 325 20.35 7.74 -8.57
C SER A 325 19.58 6.48 -8.97
N ARG A 326 20.12 5.29 -8.64
CA ARG A 326 19.45 4.01 -8.83
C ARG A 326 18.22 3.90 -7.94
N GLN A 327 18.32 4.31 -6.67
CA GLN A 327 17.20 4.25 -5.73
C GLN A 327 16.04 5.15 -6.16
N SER A 328 16.32 6.40 -6.50
CA SER A 328 15.29 7.32 -7.02
C SER A 328 14.62 6.78 -8.28
N PHE A 329 15.38 6.11 -9.16
CA PHE A 329 14.82 5.43 -10.33
C PHE A 329 13.90 4.28 -9.95
N LEU A 330 14.29 3.42 -9.01
CA LEU A 330 13.47 2.28 -8.57
C LEU A 330 12.13 2.76 -7.99
N LEU A 331 12.16 3.77 -7.11
CA LEU A 331 10.93 4.38 -6.57
C LEU A 331 10.03 4.95 -7.66
N LYS A 332 10.62 5.59 -8.69
CA LYS A 332 9.85 6.08 -9.84
C LYS A 332 9.24 4.94 -10.66
N ALA A 333 10.00 3.86 -10.87
CA ALA A 333 9.52 2.70 -11.61
C ALA A 333 8.38 1.98 -10.87
N ASP A 334 8.45 1.91 -9.54
CA ASP A 334 7.39 1.36 -8.69
C ASP A 334 6.12 2.22 -8.78
N ALA A 335 6.26 3.54 -8.84
CA ALA A 335 5.13 4.45 -9.09
C ALA A 335 4.49 4.24 -10.48
N GLU A 336 5.30 4.04 -11.52
CA GLU A 336 4.82 3.75 -12.88
C GLU A 336 4.06 2.41 -12.94
N LEU A 337 4.58 1.37 -12.27
CA LEU A 337 3.93 0.06 -12.17
C LEU A 337 2.62 0.13 -11.38
N ALA A 338 2.62 0.79 -10.22
CA ALA A 338 1.41 1.01 -9.41
C ALA A 338 0.33 1.75 -10.20
N ALA A 339 0.70 2.74 -11.02
CA ALA A 339 -0.24 3.47 -11.87
C ALA A 339 -0.81 2.62 -13.01
N ASP A 340 -0.05 1.67 -13.58
CA ASP A 340 -0.57 0.72 -14.57
C ASP A 340 -1.57 -0.24 -13.93
N PHE A 341 -1.19 -0.83 -12.79
CA PHE A 341 -2.07 -1.72 -12.04
C PHE A 341 -3.35 -1.03 -11.58
N ALA A 342 -3.26 0.20 -11.08
CA ALA A 342 -4.43 0.98 -10.66
C ALA A 342 -5.51 1.10 -11.75
N LYS A 343 -5.12 1.16 -13.03
CA LYS A 343 -6.06 1.22 -14.17
C LYS A 343 -6.74 -0.12 -14.45
N ARG A 344 -6.15 -1.23 -14.00
CA ARG A 344 -6.63 -2.60 -14.23
C ARG A 344 -7.50 -3.13 -13.09
N ILE A 345 -7.52 -2.47 -11.93
CA ILE A 345 -8.36 -2.87 -10.80
C ILE A 345 -9.83 -2.64 -11.15
N ASP A 346 -10.62 -3.70 -11.02
CA ASP A 346 -12.06 -3.64 -11.25
C ASP A 346 -12.75 -2.75 -10.20
N PRO A 347 -13.74 -1.92 -10.56
CA PRO A 347 -14.57 -1.20 -9.59
C PRO A 347 -15.19 -2.10 -8.51
N GLN A 348 -15.59 -3.32 -8.86
CA GLN A 348 -16.19 -4.34 -7.99
C GLN A 348 -15.19 -5.04 -7.07
N CYS A 349 -13.89 -4.87 -7.30
CA CYS A 349 -12.88 -5.32 -6.37
C CYS A 349 -13.11 -4.61 -5.02
N ARG A 350 -13.16 -5.38 -3.95
CA ARG A 350 -13.42 -4.88 -2.60
C ARG A 350 -12.29 -5.14 -1.61
N HIS A 351 -11.42 -6.09 -1.94
CA HIS A 351 -10.24 -6.43 -1.18
C HIS A 351 -9.00 -6.45 -2.07
N LEU A 352 -7.88 -5.95 -1.58
CA LEU A 352 -6.60 -5.94 -2.29
C LEU A 352 -5.53 -6.65 -1.46
N VAL A 353 -4.64 -7.38 -2.12
CA VAL A 353 -3.40 -7.87 -1.51
C VAL A 353 -2.23 -7.23 -2.26
N ILE A 354 -1.41 -6.45 -1.56
CA ILE A 354 -0.53 -5.46 -2.19
C ILE A 354 0.93 -5.75 -1.86
N ALA A 355 1.79 -5.86 -2.88
CA ALA A 355 3.23 -5.80 -2.70
C ALA A 355 3.64 -4.45 -2.09
N GLN A 356 4.33 -4.47 -0.95
CA GLN A 356 4.64 -3.29 -0.13
C GLN A 356 5.21 -2.09 -0.92
N ASN A 357 6.04 -2.32 -1.94
CA ASN A 357 6.66 -1.24 -2.71
C ASN A 357 5.65 -0.43 -3.55
N LEU A 358 4.51 -1.02 -3.89
CA LEU A 358 3.44 -0.34 -4.64
C LEU A 358 2.52 0.47 -3.72
N LEU A 359 2.50 0.15 -2.42
CA LEU A 359 1.54 0.66 -1.45
C LEU A 359 1.48 2.19 -1.36
N PRO A 360 2.60 2.93 -1.13
CA PRO A 360 2.54 4.39 -0.99
C PRO A 360 2.06 5.07 -2.29
N HIS A 361 2.38 4.50 -3.45
CA HIS A 361 1.94 5.03 -4.73
C HIS A 361 0.44 4.81 -4.96
N LEU A 362 -0.07 3.62 -4.64
CA LEU A 362 -1.50 3.31 -4.69
C LEU A 362 -2.31 4.14 -3.70
N TRP A 363 -1.76 4.38 -2.51
CA TRP A 363 -2.31 5.27 -1.50
C TRP A 363 -2.52 6.69 -2.05
N ARG A 364 -1.46 7.29 -2.62
CA ARG A 364 -1.53 8.62 -3.27
C ARG A 364 -2.51 8.69 -4.43
N LEU A 365 -2.70 7.59 -5.16
CA LEU A 365 -3.68 7.52 -6.25
C LEU A 365 -5.14 7.48 -5.72
N GLY A 366 -5.34 7.32 -4.41
CA GLY A 366 -6.65 7.26 -3.76
C GLY A 366 -7.43 5.98 -4.08
N ILE A 367 -6.78 4.97 -4.66
CA ILE A 367 -7.46 3.76 -5.16
C ILE A 367 -7.83 2.79 -4.03
N LEU A 368 -7.18 2.91 -2.86
CA LEU A 368 -7.45 2.05 -1.70
C LEU A 368 -8.77 2.41 -0.99
N GLY A 369 -9.29 3.63 -1.21
CA GLY A 369 -10.50 4.10 -0.57
C GLY A 369 -11.73 3.24 -0.88
N GLY A 370 -12.51 2.91 0.16
CA GLY A 370 -13.64 1.99 0.02
C GLY A 370 -13.23 0.55 -0.22
N ARG A 371 -11.99 0.14 0.08
CA ARG A 371 -11.54 -1.25 0.04
C ARG A 371 -10.86 -1.62 1.36
N THR A 372 -10.92 -2.90 1.70
CA THR A 372 -9.95 -3.47 2.64
C THR A 372 -8.71 -3.87 1.87
N PHE A 373 -7.56 -3.93 2.53
CA PHE A 373 -6.34 -4.41 1.90
C PHE A 373 -5.35 -4.97 2.90
N ASP A 374 -4.62 -5.98 2.45
CA ASP A 374 -3.49 -6.59 3.15
C ASP A 374 -2.20 -6.30 2.38
N VAL A 375 -1.06 -6.35 3.07
CA VAL A 375 0.24 -5.96 2.51
C VAL A 375 1.23 -7.12 2.62
N LEU A 376 1.85 -7.48 1.49
CA LEU A 376 2.98 -8.41 1.43
C LEU A 376 4.25 -7.64 1.81
N LEU A 377 4.63 -7.76 3.08
CA LEU A 377 5.73 -7.04 3.70
C LEU A 377 7.04 -7.79 3.43
N HIS A 378 7.84 -7.25 2.51
CA HIS A 378 9.11 -7.85 2.08
C HIS A 378 10.33 -7.08 2.59
N ARG A 379 10.15 -5.90 3.17
CA ARG A 379 11.21 -5.11 3.80
C ARG A 379 10.70 -4.35 5.01
N TRP A 380 11.62 -3.83 5.81
CA TRP A 380 11.30 -2.82 6.80
C TRP A 380 10.53 -1.65 6.16
N PRO A 381 9.43 -1.18 6.77
CA PRO A 381 8.80 0.08 6.39
C PRO A 381 9.83 1.21 6.30
N LEU A 382 9.66 2.16 5.39
CA LEU A 382 10.66 3.17 5.07
C LEU A 382 11.10 3.97 6.30
N GLU A 383 10.16 4.32 7.17
CA GLU A 383 10.42 5.02 8.43
C GLU A 383 11.33 4.21 9.36
N GLU A 384 11.00 2.93 9.58
CA GLU A 384 11.77 2.01 10.42
C GLU A 384 13.12 1.64 9.77
N LEU A 385 13.16 1.54 8.45
CA LEU A 385 14.39 1.34 7.67
C LEU A 385 15.34 2.53 7.86
N HIS A 386 14.84 3.76 7.74
CA HIS A 386 15.65 4.96 7.99
C HIS A 386 16.18 4.97 9.42
N ARG A 387 15.32 4.69 10.41
CA ARG A 387 15.73 4.62 11.83
C ARG A 387 16.88 3.63 12.04
N ARG A 388 16.81 2.44 11.44
CA ARG A 388 17.88 1.42 11.51
C ARG A 388 19.17 1.86 10.83
N LEU A 389 19.07 2.53 9.68
CA LEU A 389 20.23 3.06 8.98
C LEU A 389 20.86 4.23 9.75
N ASP A 390 20.06 5.07 10.42
CA ASP A 390 20.56 6.13 11.29
C ASP A 390 21.27 5.55 12.52
N GLN A 391 20.75 4.47 13.11
CA GLN A 391 21.44 3.73 14.18
C GLN A 391 22.78 3.19 13.72
N ALA A 392 22.83 2.49 12.57
CA ALA A 392 24.10 2.01 12.01
C ALA A 392 25.09 3.16 11.71
N ALA A 393 24.58 4.33 11.29
CA ALA A 393 25.40 5.51 11.00
C ALA A 393 26.02 6.14 12.26
N LEU A 394 25.39 5.99 13.43
CA LEU A 394 26.00 6.41 14.70
C LEU A 394 27.28 5.60 15.02
N HIS A 395 27.27 4.31 14.70
CA HIS A 395 28.43 3.42 14.86
C HIS A 395 29.50 3.66 13.77
N HIS A 396 29.07 3.94 12.54
CA HIS A 396 29.96 4.10 11.38
C HIS A 396 29.78 5.46 10.67
N GLN A 397 30.03 6.55 11.40
CA GLN A 397 29.77 7.93 10.93
C GLN A 397 30.47 8.31 9.62
N LYS A 398 31.55 7.61 9.26
CA LYS A 398 32.32 7.87 8.05
C LYS A 398 31.84 7.08 6.82
N SER A 399 30.92 6.13 6.97
CA SER A 399 30.40 5.34 5.85
C SER A 399 29.38 6.13 5.03
N SER A 400 29.70 6.38 3.76
CA SER A 400 28.79 7.02 2.80
C SER A 400 27.63 6.13 2.35
N THR A 401 27.72 4.81 2.56
CA THR A 401 26.73 3.80 2.08
C THR A 401 25.55 3.59 3.02
N LEU A 402 25.56 4.28 4.17
CA LEU A 402 24.44 4.32 5.11
C LEU A 402 23.48 5.48 4.82
N SER A 403 23.98 6.53 4.17
CA SER A 403 23.23 7.74 3.82
C SER A 403 22.62 7.72 2.41
N ASP A 404 23.04 6.82 1.51
CA ASP A 404 22.57 6.79 0.12
C ASP A 404 21.17 6.17 -0.06
N PHE A 405 20.62 5.55 1.00
CA PHE A 405 19.25 5.03 1.07
C PHE A 405 18.36 5.95 1.91
N ARG A 406 17.90 7.05 1.31
CA ARG A 406 16.88 7.92 1.92
C ARG A 406 15.74 8.17 0.95
N ALA A 407 14.54 7.74 1.34
CA ALA A 407 13.31 8.03 0.63
C ALA A 407 12.80 9.44 0.91
N ASP A 408 12.07 9.99 -0.04
CA ASP A 408 11.38 11.27 0.10
C ASP A 408 10.43 11.27 1.32
N PRO A 409 10.42 12.31 2.18
CA PRO A 409 9.60 12.33 3.38
C PRO A 409 8.10 12.17 3.15
N GLN A 410 7.58 12.64 2.01
CA GLN A 410 6.16 12.43 1.69
C GLN A 410 5.90 10.95 1.40
N LEU A 411 6.80 10.28 0.68
CA LEU A 411 6.68 8.85 0.41
C LEU A 411 6.72 8.01 1.71
N VAL A 412 7.58 8.39 2.66
CA VAL A 412 7.63 7.75 3.99
C VAL A 412 6.28 7.89 4.70
N ARG A 413 5.73 9.11 4.76
CA ARG A 413 4.40 9.37 5.36
C ARG A 413 3.28 8.60 4.67
N ASP A 414 3.30 8.53 3.35
CA ASP A 414 2.29 7.81 2.58
C ASP A 414 2.35 6.30 2.87
N GLU A 415 3.55 5.72 2.97
CA GLU A 415 3.70 4.30 3.34
C GLU A 415 3.25 4.04 4.78
N SER A 416 3.70 4.85 5.76
CA SER A 416 3.30 4.70 7.16
C SER A 416 1.78 4.84 7.34
N SER A 417 1.15 5.82 6.66
CA SER A 417 -0.31 6.02 6.70
C SER A 417 -1.07 4.85 6.09
N ALA A 418 -0.58 4.32 4.96
CA ALA A 418 -1.20 3.18 4.30
C ALA A 418 -1.06 1.90 5.12
N LEU A 419 0.13 1.64 5.68
CA LEU A 419 0.38 0.50 6.56
C LEU A 419 -0.47 0.57 7.83
N ALA A 420 -0.71 1.75 8.40
CA ALA A 420 -1.59 1.92 9.55
C ALA A 420 -3.05 1.53 9.26
N ARG A 421 -3.50 1.64 8.00
CA ARG A 421 -4.85 1.24 7.56
C ARG A 421 -4.93 -0.17 6.98
N ALA A 422 -3.80 -0.84 6.77
CA ALA A 422 -3.79 -2.23 6.30
C ALA A 422 -4.42 -3.16 7.34
N GLY A 423 -5.18 -4.16 6.86
CA GLY A 423 -5.75 -5.21 7.70
C GLY A 423 -4.64 -6.11 8.25
N ARG A 424 -4.01 -6.87 7.36
CA ARG A 424 -2.91 -7.78 7.69
C ARG A 424 -1.59 -7.37 7.03
N LEU A 425 -0.51 -7.68 7.73
CA LEU A 425 0.86 -7.52 7.26
C LEU A 425 1.47 -8.92 7.12
N ILE A 426 1.56 -9.39 5.88
CA ILE A 426 1.90 -10.77 5.54
C ILE A 426 3.38 -10.85 5.25
N THR A 427 4.12 -11.71 5.96
CA THR A 427 5.56 -11.87 5.78
C THR A 427 6.07 -13.22 6.28
N PRO A 428 7.05 -13.84 5.61
CA PRO A 428 7.80 -14.94 6.21
C PRO A 428 8.90 -14.46 7.17
N HIS A 429 9.27 -13.17 7.12
CA HIS A 429 10.41 -12.63 7.84
C HIS A 429 10.08 -12.39 9.31
N ASN A 430 10.71 -13.16 10.21
CA ASN A 430 10.34 -13.19 11.63
C ASN A 430 10.42 -11.82 12.31
N ALA A 431 11.50 -11.06 12.10
CA ALA A 431 11.60 -9.73 12.71
C ALA A 431 10.56 -8.73 12.18
N LEU A 432 10.12 -8.86 10.93
CA LEU A 432 9.07 -8.02 10.38
C LEU A 432 7.71 -8.42 10.94
N ALA A 433 7.48 -9.72 11.13
CA ALA A 433 6.29 -10.23 11.80
C ALA A 433 6.22 -9.80 13.27
N ASP A 434 7.34 -9.81 13.99
CA ASP A 434 7.41 -9.33 15.36
C ASP A 434 7.07 -7.83 15.43
N TRP A 435 7.62 -7.03 14.52
CA TRP A 435 7.30 -5.61 14.41
C TRP A 435 5.82 -5.35 14.07
N ALA A 436 5.23 -6.18 13.22
CA ALA A 436 3.83 -6.06 12.83
C ALA A 436 2.84 -6.44 13.95
N GLY A 437 3.30 -7.12 15.00
CA GLY A 437 2.50 -7.50 16.17
C GLY A 437 1.26 -8.32 15.79
N ASP A 438 0.10 -7.98 16.37
CA ASP A 438 -1.16 -8.71 16.17
C ASP A 438 -1.67 -8.70 14.72
N ARG A 439 -1.15 -7.79 13.88
CA ARG A 439 -1.51 -7.71 12.46
C ARG A 439 -0.64 -8.61 11.58
N ALA A 440 0.38 -9.24 12.14
CA ALA A 440 1.29 -10.09 11.41
C ALA A 440 0.60 -11.38 10.97
N TRP A 441 0.67 -11.67 9.68
CA TRP A 441 0.43 -13.01 9.16
C TRP A 441 1.76 -13.65 8.81
N ARG A 442 2.23 -14.54 9.69
CA ARG A 442 3.48 -15.27 9.51
C ARG A 442 3.31 -16.35 8.46
N LEU A 443 4.10 -16.25 7.40
CA LEU A 443 4.30 -17.32 6.43
C LEU A 443 5.52 -18.14 6.83
N THR A 444 5.58 -19.39 6.38
CA THR A 444 6.77 -20.23 6.58
C THR A 444 7.78 -19.93 5.48
N TRP A 445 9.04 -19.71 5.86
CA TRP A 445 10.13 -19.62 4.88
C TRP A 445 10.24 -20.89 4.04
N ALA A 446 10.33 -20.74 2.72
CA ALA A 446 10.60 -21.85 1.83
C ALA A 446 12.10 -22.15 1.81
N LEU A 447 12.49 -23.28 2.41
CA LEU A 447 13.85 -23.80 2.28
C LEU A 447 14.00 -24.44 0.89
N PRO A 448 15.05 -24.10 0.13
CA PRO A 448 15.26 -24.68 -1.19
C PRO A 448 15.48 -26.18 -1.09
N THR A 449 14.75 -26.97 -1.88
CA THR A 449 15.02 -28.40 -2.03
C THR A 449 16.30 -28.56 -2.84
N LEU A 450 17.39 -28.92 -2.17
CA LEU A 450 18.66 -29.19 -2.81
C LEU A 450 18.84 -30.69 -2.95
N THR A 451 19.23 -31.14 -4.15
CA THR A 451 19.78 -32.48 -4.29
C THR A 451 21.07 -32.51 -3.47
N PRO A 452 21.23 -33.45 -2.51
CA PRO A 452 22.46 -33.57 -1.75
C PRO A 452 23.60 -33.80 -2.74
N THR A 453 24.35 -32.75 -3.01
CA THR A 453 25.66 -32.92 -3.62
C THR A 453 26.55 -33.24 -2.43
N PRO A 454 27.21 -34.41 -2.39
CA PRO A 454 28.18 -34.68 -1.34
C PRO A 454 29.10 -33.47 -1.24
N PRO A 455 29.48 -33.01 -0.04
CA PRO A 455 30.52 -32.01 0.05
C PRO A 455 31.73 -32.58 -0.70
N GLU A 456 32.02 -32.06 -1.89
CA GLU A 456 33.36 -32.20 -2.43
C GLU A 456 34.22 -31.50 -1.40
N ILE A 457 34.88 -32.31 -0.56
CA ILE A 457 35.98 -31.88 0.26
C ILE A 457 37.00 -31.39 -0.77
N ALA A 458 36.91 -30.12 -1.12
CA ALA A 458 37.88 -29.47 -1.99
C ALA A 458 39.19 -29.54 -1.22
N SER A 459 39.98 -30.56 -1.54
CA SER A 459 41.34 -30.83 -1.06
C SER A 459 42.33 -29.79 -1.59
N ASP A 460 41.87 -28.56 -1.82
CA ASP A 460 42.72 -27.43 -2.17
C ASP A 460 43.38 -26.92 -0.87
N THR A 461 44.42 -27.66 -0.52
CA THR A 461 45.26 -27.61 0.68
C THR A 461 46.28 -26.48 0.62
N LYS A 462 45.88 -25.28 0.21
CA LYS A 462 46.77 -24.11 0.17
C LYS A 462 46.57 -23.11 1.31
N SER A 463 45.41 -23.13 1.98
CA SER A 463 45.10 -22.23 3.10
C SER A 463 44.83 -23.07 4.35
N SER A 464 45.61 -22.87 5.41
CA SER A 464 45.40 -23.48 6.73
C SER A 464 44.28 -22.81 7.53
N LEU A 465 43.71 -21.71 6.99
CA LEU A 465 42.69 -20.93 7.68
C LEU A 465 41.28 -21.47 7.37
N PRO A 466 40.39 -21.46 8.37
CA PRO A 466 38.98 -21.77 8.16
C PRO A 466 38.35 -20.75 7.21
N ARG A 467 37.48 -21.21 6.31
CA ARG A 467 36.78 -20.35 5.33
C ARG A 467 35.42 -19.91 5.85
N LEU A 468 35.15 -18.61 5.82
CA LEU A 468 33.86 -18.03 6.19
C LEU A 468 33.21 -17.39 4.96
N PHE A 469 31.90 -17.59 4.80
CA PHE A 469 31.15 -17.06 3.66
C PHE A 469 30.33 -15.83 4.05
N PHE A 470 30.58 -14.70 3.40
CA PHE A 470 29.79 -13.48 3.53
C PHE A 470 28.91 -13.28 2.29
N PRO A 471 27.58 -13.48 2.40
CA PRO A 471 26.69 -13.63 1.26
C PRO A 471 26.23 -12.29 0.66
N ALA A 472 26.96 -11.20 0.88
CA ALA A 472 26.55 -9.87 0.48
C ALA A 472 27.71 -9.05 -0.10
N SER A 473 27.37 -7.87 -0.62
CA SER A 473 28.41 -6.87 -0.86
C SER A 473 28.91 -6.32 0.49
N PRO A 474 30.22 -6.13 0.67
CA PRO A 474 30.84 -5.60 1.89
C PRO A 474 30.47 -4.14 2.06
N LEU A 475 29.29 -3.93 2.64
CA LEU A 475 28.69 -2.63 2.90
C LEU A 475 28.30 -2.55 4.38
N ALA A 476 28.38 -1.36 4.96
CA ALA A 476 28.15 -1.13 6.38
C ALA A 476 26.79 -1.67 6.85
N ARG A 477 25.71 -1.43 6.10
CA ARG A 477 24.36 -1.97 6.42
C ARG A 477 24.28 -3.50 6.46
N LYS A 478 25.25 -4.21 5.86
CA LYS A 478 25.35 -5.68 5.87
C LYS A 478 26.28 -6.20 6.97
N GLY A 479 26.82 -5.33 7.82
CA GLY A 479 27.61 -5.72 8.99
C GLY A 479 29.10 -5.98 8.69
N ILE A 480 29.62 -5.44 7.59
CA ILE A 480 30.99 -5.77 7.19
C ILE A 480 32.04 -5.20 8.15
N HIS A 481 31.78 -4.05 8.77
CA HIS A 481 32.74 -3.43 9.69
C HIS A 481 32.90 -4.27 10.96
N GLU A 482 31.81 -4.83 11.45
CA GLU A 482 31.74 -5.68 12.64
C GLU A 482 32.38 -7.04 12.35
N LEU A 483 32.07 -7.63 11.20
CA LEU A 483 32.74 -8.84 10.74
C LEU A 483 34.26 -8.63 10.61
N ALA A 484 34.67 -7.54 9.97
CA ALA A 484 36.09 -7.22 9.82
C ALA A 484 36.78 -6.98 11.16
N ALA A 485 36.13 -6.29 12.10
CA ALA A 485 36.66 -6.08 13.44
C ALA A 485 36.87 -7.40 14.18
N ALA A 486 35.90 -8.33 14.10
CA ALA A 486 36.01 -9.62 14.76
C ALA A 486 37.08 -10.53 14.15
N LEU A 487 37.26 -10.48 12.82
CA LEU A 487 38.29 -11.24 12.10
C LEU A 487 39.72 -10.80 12.38
N ARG A 488 39.93 -9.62 12.98
CA ARG A 488 41.27 -9.21 13.45
C ARG A 488 41.74 -10.04 14.65
N SER A 489 40.81 -10.53 15.47
CA SER A 489 41.10 -11.38 16.62
C SER A 489 41.10 -12.86 16.27
N PHE A 490 40.42 -13.25 15.18
CA PHE A 490 40.28 -14.64 14.76
C PHE A 490 40.57 -14.80 13.26
N PRO A 491 41.79 -15.22 12.87
CA PRO A 491 42.18 -15.29 11.48
C PRO A 491 41.38 -16.36 10.74
N ALA A 492 40.66 -15.95 9.70
CA ALA A 492 39.92 -16.81 8.78
C ALA A 492 40.01 -16.24 7.36
N GLU A 493 39.85 -17.08 6.34
CA GLU A 493 39.71 -16.61 4.96
C GLU A 493 38.25 -16.23 4.68
N LEU A 494 38.01 -14.96 4.34
CA LEU A 494 36.66 -14.46 4.05
C LEU A 494 36.34 -14.54 2.55
N ILE A 495 35.27 -15.25 2.20
CA ILE A 495 34.76 -15.35 0.84
C ILE A 495 33.56 -14.41 0.70
N VAL A 496 33.69 -13.44 -0.20
CA VAL A 496 32.71 -12.35 -0.38
C VAL A 496 32.00 -12.47 -1.73
N LEU A 497 30.67 -12.60 -1.73
CA LEU A 497 29.91 -12.76 -2.98
C LEU A 497 29.69 -11.45 -3.77
N GLY A 498 29.48 -10.33 -3.07
CA GLY A 498 29.08 -9.08 -3.72
C GLY A 498 30.24 -8.21 -4.22
N HIS A 499 29.96 -7.40 -5.25
CA HIS A 499 30.96 -6.54 -5.90
C HIS A 499 31.02 -5.10 -5.37
N ALA A 500 29.96 -4.61 -4.73
CA ALA A 500 29.98 -3.23 -4.23
C ALA A 500 30.89 -3.11 -3.01
N ARG A 501 31.40 -1.91 -2.77
CA ARG A 501 32.41 -1.64 -1.74
C ARG A 501 32.04 -0.37 -0.98
N GLU A 502 32.53 -0.28 0.24
CA GLU A 502 32.68 0.98 0.96
C GLU A 502 33.60 1.95 0.21
N ASN A 503 33.67 3.19 0.68
CA ASN A 503 34.63 4.17 0.17
C ASN A 503 36.07 3.60 0.28
N PRO A 504 36.91 3.66 -0.77
CA PRO A 504 38.29 3.15 -0.75
C PRO A 504 39.12 3.60 0.46
N ASP A 505 38.90 4.82 0.97
CA ASP A 505 39.61 5.37 2.13
C ASP A 505 39.23 4.69 3.46
N LEU A 506 38.15 3.89 3.46
CA LEU A 506 37.56 3.24 4.63
C LEU A 506 37.30 1.74 4.39
N ASP A 507 38.08 1.10 3.51
CA ASP A 507 37.90 -0.32 3.20
C ASP A 507 38.04 -1.18 4.49
N PRO A 508 36.93 -1.76 5.00
CA PRO A 508 36.96 -2.54 6.23
C PRO A 508 37.80 -3.80 6.12
N LEU A 509 37.99 -4.31 4.89
CA LEU A 509 38.70 -5.56 4.63
C LEU A 509 40.21 -5.37 4.48
N LYS A 510 40.72 -4.14 4.57
CA LYS A 510 42.15 -3.85 4.46
C LYS A 510 42.94 -4.59 5.55
N GLY A 511 43.88 -5.43 5.11
CA GLY A 511 44.74 -6.23 5.99
C GLY A 511 44.15 -7.56 6.45
N LEU A 512 42.96 -7.94 5.98
CA LEU A 512 42.36 -9.25 6.23
C LEU A 512 42.60 -10.21 5.06
N SER A 513 42.61 -11.52 5.34
CA SER A 513 42.61 -12.55 4.31
C SER A 513 41.20 -12.68 3.73
N TRP A 514 41.00 -12.17 2.52
CA TRP A 514 39.70 -12.28 1.84
C TRP A 514 39.86 -12.38 0.33
N ARG A 515 38.85 -12.96 -0.32
CA ARG A 515 38.71 -12.95 -1.78
C ARG A 515 37.26 -12.80 -2.20
N GLN A 516 37.07 -12.34 -3.42
CA GLN A 516 35.77 -12.42 -4.07
C GLN A 516 35.49 -13.87 -4.49
N GLY A 517 34.28 -14.35 -4.20
CA GLY A 517 33.84 -15.70 -4.54
C GLY A 517 32.53 -15.74 -5.31
N THR A 518 32.05 -16.96 -5.52
CA THR A 518 30.79 -17.29 -6.17
C THR A 518 29.91 -18.09 -5.21
N LEU A 519 28.66 -18.36 -5.61
CA LEU A 519 27.76 -19.18 -4.78
C LEU A 519 28.26 -20.64 -4.64
N ALA A 520 29.11 -21.11 -5.55
CA ALA A 520 29.70 -22.45 -5.46
C ALA A 520 30.63 -22.59 -4.26
N ASP A 521 31.31 -21.51 -3.84
CA ASP A 521 32.22 -21.52 -2.71
C ASP A 521 31.52 -21.79 -1.37
N LEU A 522 30.19 -21.62 -1.31
CA LEU A 522 29.38 -21.85 -0.12
C LEU A 522 29.55 -23.28 0.41
N SER A 523 29.59 -24.30 -0.45
CA SER A 523 29.74 -25.70 -0.03
C SER A 523 31.07 -25.99 0.66
N SER A 524 32.11 -25.20 0.35
CA SER A 524 33.46 -25.35 0.91
C SER A 524 33.71 -24.47 2.14
N SER A 525 32.70 -23.72 2.58
CA SER A 525 32.80 -22.79 3.70
C SER A 525 32.38 -23.45 5.01
N ARG A 526 33.09 -23.15 6.09
CA ARG A 526 32.79 -23.69 7.42
C ARG A 526 31.48 -23.16 7.98
N ALA A 527 31.19 -21.90 7.69
CA ALA A 527 29.94 -21.25 8.06
C ALA A 527 29.65 -20.05 7.15
N LEU A 528 28.38 -19.65 7.11
CA LEU A 528 27.94 -18.38 6.57
C LEU A 528 27.75 -17.38 7.72
N VAL A 529 28.29 -16.17 7.56
CA VAL A 529 28.22 -15.12 8.58
C VAL A 529 27.60 -13.87 7.97
N LEU A 530 26.50 -13.39 8.56
CA LEU A 530 25.73 -12.23 8.08
C LEU A 530 25.25 -11.37 9.27
N PRO A 531 26.13 -10.56 9.88
CA PRO A 531 25.80 -9.73 11.03
C PRO A 531 25.11 -8.42 10.59
N ALA A 532 24.08 -8.51 9.76
CA ALA A 532 23.53 -7.37 9.06
C ALA A 532 22.73 -6.43 9.98
N TRP A 533 22.85 -5.12 9.76
CA TRP A 533 21.90 -4.14 10.31
C TRP A 533 20.56 -4.18 9.58
N VAL A 534 20.63 -4.41 8.25
CA VAL A 534 19.48 -4.51 7.36
C VAL A 534 19.66 -5.66 6.37
N GLU A 535 18.86 -6.70 6.55
CA GLU A 535 18.61 -7.75 5.57
C GLU A 535 17.10 -7.93 5.46
N HIS A 536 16.62 -8.20 4.26
CA HIS A 536 15.20 -8.41 4.02
C HIS A 536 14.97 -9.70 3.24
N GLU A 537 15.95 -10.15 2.46
CA GLU A 537 15.83 -11.32 1.61
C GLU A 537 17.05 -12.24 1.81
N PRO A 538 17.16 -12.95 2.95
CA PRO A 538 18.31 -13.78 3.31
C PRO A 538 18.34 -15.13 2.55
N ARG A 539 18.09 -15.14 1.24
CA ARG A 539 17.92 -16.36 0.42
C ARG A 539 19.15 -17.27 0.43
N ILE A 540 20.34 -16.68 0.49
CA ILE A 540 21.59 -17.43 0.54
C ILE A 540 21.81 -18.06 1.91
N ALA A 541 21.37 -17.40 2.99
CA ALA A 541 21.39 -17.99 4.33
C ALA A 541 20.42 -19.17 4.44
N LEU A 542 19.20 -19.03 3.89
CA LEU A 542 18.25 -20.17 3.78
C LEU A 542 18.84 -21.34 2.98
N ARG A 543 19.57 -21.03 1.90
CA ARG A 543 20.29 -22.05 1.13
C ARG A 543 21.38 -22.73 1.95
N ALA A 544 22.17 -21.98 2.72
CA ALA A 544 23.18 -22.54 3.61
C ALA A 544 22.57 -23.48 4.65
N LEU A 545 21.47 -23.08 5.30
CA LEU A 545 20.73 -23.93 6.24
C LEU A 545 20.24 -25.22 5.56
N ALA A 546 19.67 -25.13 4.35
CA ALA A 546 19.24 -26.28 3.58
C ALA A 546 20.39 -27.21 3.14
N MET A 547 21.61 -26.69 3.02
CA MET A 547 22.84 -27.46 2.74
C MET A 547 23.45 -28.09 3.99
N GLY A 548 22.92 -27.81 5.19
CA GLY A 548 23.53 -28.24 6.44
C GLY A 548 24.74 -27.39 6.87
N ILE A 549 24.91 -26.20 6.29
CA ILE A 549 26.01 -25.28 6.63
C ILE A 549 25.54 -24.38 7.79
N PRO A 550 26.31 -24.27 8.90
CA PRO A 550 26.00 -23.36 9.98
C PRO A 550 25.88 -21.91 9.52
N VAL A 551 24.88 -21.21 10.02
CA VAL A 551 24.63 -19.79 9.75
C VAL A 551 24.70 -19.00 11.03
N VAL A 552 25.43 -17.89 10.99
CA VAL A 552 25.33 -16.81 11.98
C VAL A 552 24.70 -15.62 11.33
N ALA A 553 23.61 -15.16 11.91
CA ALA A 553 22.94 -13.99 11.39
C ALA A 553 22.37 -13.17 12.55
N THR A 554 22.26 -11.87 12.33
CA THR A 554 21.50 -11.04 13.26
C THR A 554 20.01 -11.32 13.13
N ARG A 555 19.25 -10.99 14.18
CA ARG A 555 17.78 -10.99 14.11
C ARG A 555 17.24 -10.14 12.96
N ALA A 556 18.00 -9.14 12.49
CA ALA A 556 17.64 -8.32 11.33
C ALA A 556 17.44 -9.14 10.04
N CYS A 557 17.99 -10.35 9.93
CA CYS A 557 17.76 -11.26 8.81
C CYS A 557 16.41 -12.00 8.87
N GLY A 558 15.76 -12.05 10.04
CA GLY A 558 14.44 -12.65 10.22
C GLY A 558 14.29 -14.10 9.73
N LEU A 559 15.35 -14.88 9.85
CA LEU A 559 15.39 -16.30 9.51
C LEU A 559 14.47 -17.12 10.44
N PRO A 560 14.00 -18.30 9.99
CA PRO A 560 13.22 -19.18 10.85
C PRO A 560 14.13 -19.82 11.92
N PRO A 561 13.59 -20.18 13.10
CA PRO A 561 14.33 -20.99 14.06
C PRO A 561 14.84 -22.26 13.39
N HIS A 562 16.14 -22.54 13.52
CA HIS A 562 16.78 -23.67 12.87
C HIS A 562 17.96 -24.17 13.74
N PRO A 563 18.21 -25.48 13.87
CA PRO A 563 19.29 -26.01 14.71
C PRO A 563 20.70 -25.51 14.32
N LEU A 564 20.90 -25.23 13.03
CA LEU A 564 22.16 -24.71 12.47
C LEU A 564 22.20 -23.17 12.37
N LEU A 565 21.18 -22.47 12.88
CA LEU A 565 21.17 -21.02 12.96
C LEU A 565 21.60 -20.59 14.36
N THR A 566 22.67 -19.80 14.43
CA THR A 566 22.97 -18.99 15.62
C THR A 566 22.51 -17.56 15.36
N GLU A 567 21.45 -17.15 16.03
CA GLU A 567 20.98 -15.76 16.00
C GLU A 567 21.78 -14.92 16.99
N ILE A 568 22.33 -13.80 16.53
CA ILE A 568 22.98 -12.79 17.38
C ILE A 568 22.10 -11.53 17.48
N ASP A 569 22.01 -10.95 18.67
CA ASP A 569 21.14 -9.79 18.91
C ASP A 569 21.65 -8.53 18.19
N GLU A 570 22.96 -8.28 18.29
CA GLU A 570 23.62 -7.13 17.70
C GLU A 570 24.85 -7.57 16.89
N PRO A 571 25.20 -6.82 15.81
CA PRO A 571 26.40 -7.09 15.01
C PRO A 571 27.69 -7.21 15.83
N ASP A 572 27.81 -6.45 16.93
CA ASP A 572 29.02 -6.40 17.77
C ASP A 572 29.22 -7.67 18.64
N SER A 573 28.19 -8.51 18.80
CA SER A 573 28.24 -9.74 19.59
C SER A 573 28.93 -10.92 18.87
N LEU A 574 29.52 -10.69 17.70
CA LEU A 574 30.07 -11.72 16.83
C LEU A 574 31.32 -12.43 17.40
N THR A 575 32.11 -11.73 18.20
CA THR A 575 33.42 -12.19 18.73
C THR A 575 33.31 -13.48 19.54
N GLY A 576 32.32 -13.57 20.44
CA GLY A 576 32.14 -14.76 21.29
C GLY A 576 31.72 -16.01 20.51
N TRP A 577 31.03 -15.84 19.38
CA TRP A 577 30.67 -16.96 18.53
C TRP A 577 31.85 -17.44 17.67
N LEU A 578 32.60 -16.51 17.08
CA LEU A 578 33.77 -16.86 16.27
C LEU A 578 34.78 -17.67 17.08
N GLN A 579 34.94 -17.34 18.36
CA GLN A 579 35.75 -18.13 19.29
C GLN A 579 35.29 -19.59 19.33
N ASN A 580 34.02 -19.84 19.63
CA ASN A 580 33.46 -21.19 19.73
C ASN A 580 33.50 -21.97 18.40
N LEU A 581 33.29 -21.30 17.26
CA LEU A 581 33.30 -21.97 15.96
C LEU A 581 34.71 -22.40 15.54
N LEU A 582 35.70 -21.54 15.77
CA LEU A 582 37.05 -21.70 15.24
C LEU A 582 37.97 -22.51 16.15
N GLU A 583 37.61 -22.69 17.42
CA GLU A 583 38.31 -23.56 18.38
C GLU A 583 37.95 -25.06 18.26
N VAL A 584 36.88 -25.43 17.53
CA VAL A 584 36.51 -26.84 17.32
C VAL A 584 37.40 -27.47 16.24
N PRO A 585 38.23 -28.49 16.56
CA PRO A 585 39.17 -29.09 15.60
C PRO A 585 38.43 -29.71 14.40
N VAL A 586 39.06 -29.62 13.23
CA VAL A 586 38.58 -30.25 11.99
C VAL A 586 38.78 -31.75 12.14
N SER A 587 37.70 -32.49 12.37
CA SER A 587 37.67 -33.96 12.44
C SER A 587 37.75 -34.59 11.06
#